data_AF-A0A2J8LIF7-F1
#
_entry.id   AF-A0A2J8LIF7-F1
#
_cell.length_a   1.000
_cell.length_b   1.000
_cell.length_c   1.000
_cell.angle_alpha   90.00
_cell.angle_beta   90.00
_cell.angle_gamma   90.00
#
_symmetry.space_group_name_H-M   'P 1'
#
loop_
_entity.id
_entity.type
_entity.pdbx_description
1 polymer ?
#
loop_
_entity_poly.entity_id
_entity_poly.type
_entity_poly.pdbx_seq_one_letter_code
_entity_poly.pdbx_strand_id
1 'polypeptide(L)'
;MMHECYQIWAQLEHEAGTQLHRQTGLLLLGMKENQELKTIQANLSRQRVEHQCLSSEELKQRFPNIRLPRGEVGLLDNSGGVIYAYKALRALQDAIRQLGGIVRDGEKVVEINPGLLVTVKTTSRSYQAKSLVITAGPWTNQLLRPLGIELPLQTLRINVCYWREMVPGSYGVSQAFPCFLWLGLCPHHIYGLPTGEYPGLMKV
;
A
#
# COMPACT_ATOMS: atom_id res chain seq x y z
N MET A 1 4.71 15.13 1.56
CA MET A 1 3.74 14.04 1.35
C MET A 1 4.31 12.66 1.72
N MET A 2 5.18 12.00 0.93
CA MET A 2 5.70 10.65 1.33
C MET A 2 6.68 10.67 2.51
N HIS A 3 7.57 11.67 2.58
CA HIS A 3 8.50 11.81 3.72
C HIS A 3 7.77 11.94 5.06
N GLU A 4 6.73 12.77 5.11
CA GLU A 4 5.87 12.94 6.29
C GLU A 4 5.12 11.64 6.62
N CYS A 5 4.66 10.88 5.62
CA CYS A 5 4.02 9.60 5.86
C CYS A 5 4.95 8.62 6.59
N TYR A 6 6.23 8.55 6.22
CA TYR A 6 7.19 7.69 6.93
C TYR A 6 7.38 8.13 8.39
N GLN A 7 7.39 9.44 8.67
CA GLN A 7 7.47 9.96 10.03
C GLN A 7 6.24 9.56 10.86
N ILE A 8 5.04 9.70 10.29
CA ILE A 8 3.78 9.31 10.94
C ILE A 8 3.73 7.80 11.21
N TRP A 9 4.18 6.97 10.25
CA TRP A 9 4.27 5.53 10.45
C TRP A 9 5.26 5.14 11.54
N ALA A 10 6.43 5.78 11.57
CA ALA A 10 7.43 5.55 12.61
C ALA A 10 6.91 5.96 13.99
N GLN A 11 6.16 7.07 14.09
CA GLN A 11 5.51 7.49 15.32
C GLN A 11 4.49 6.46 15.80
N LEU A 12 3.56 6.02 14.95
CA LEU A 12 2.56 5.02 15.33
C LEU A 12 3.19 3.66 15.69
N GLU A 13 4.24 3.25 14.97
CA GLU A 13 5.02 2.05 15.29
C GLU A 13 5.65 2.13 16.68
N HIS A 14 6.21 3.29 17.04
CA HIS A 14 6.79 3.55 18.36
C HIS A 14 5.73 3.51 19.46
N GLU A 15 4.62 4.25 19.29
CA GLU A 15 3.52 4.32 20.25
C GLU A 15 2.82 2.96 20.46
N ALA A 16 2.65 2.18 19.40
CA ALA A 16 2.01 0.87 19.45
C ALA A 16 2.97 -0.28 19.86
N GLY A 17 4.27 -0.02 19.95
CA GLY A 17 5.29 -1.04 20.25
C GLY A 17 5.28 -2.23 19.27
N THR A 18 4.81 -2.01 18.04
CA THR A 18 4.56 -3.07 17.06
C THR A 18 5.14 -2.65 15.72
N GLN A 19 5.99 -3.48 15.11
CA GLN A 19 6.49 -3.20 13.77
C GLN A 19 5.35 -3.15 12.74
N LEU A 20 5.16 -1.98 12.11
CA LEU A 20 4.16 -1.66 11.11
C LEU A 20 4.77 -1.51 9.72
N HIS A 21 6.01 -1.06 9.62
CA HIS A 21 6.71 -0.86 8.35
C HIS A 21 8.00 -1.67 8.31
N ARG A 22 8.29 -2.26 7.14
CA ARG A 22 9.55 -2.91 6.84
C ARG A 22 10.14 -2.28 5.58
N GLN A 23 11.26 -1.60 5.74
CA GLN A 23 12.03 -1.06 4.62
C GLN A 23 12.72 -2.23 3.89
N THR A 24 12.16 -2.63 2.75
CA THR A 24 12.68 -3.72 1.90
C THR A 24 13.42 -3.18 0.68
N GLY A 25 13.31 -1.88 0.42
CA GLY A 25 13.52 -1.31 -0.90
C GLY A 25 12.34 -1.59 -1.84
N LEU A 26 12.16 -0.71 -2.81
CA LEU A 26 11.22 -0.85 -3.93
C LEU A 26 12.01 -0.96 -5.24
N LEU A 27 11.95 -2.13 -5.87
CA LEU A 27 12.54 -2.39 -7.17
C LEU A 27 11.52 -2.16 -8.28
N LEU A 28 11.73 -1.12 -9.08
CA LEU A 28 10.98 -0.86 -10.29
C LEU A 28 11.67 -1.55 -11.47
N LEU A 29 10.94 -2.36 -12.21
CA LEU A 29 11.43 -3.09 -13.39
C LEU A 29 10.73 -2.61 -14.64
N GLY A 30 11.46 -2.51 -15.74
CA GLY A 30 10.88 -2.22 -17.05
C GLY A 30 11.92 -2.08 -18.14
N MET A 31 11.47 -1.96 -19.39
CA MET A 31 12.34 -1.69 -20.52
C MET A 31 13.10 -0.37 -20.30
N LYS A 32 14.36 -0.30 -20.75
CA LYS A 32 15.18 0.91 -20.67
C LYS A 32 14.50 2.14 -21.28
N GLU A 33 13.71 1.93 -22.33
CA GLU A 33 12.99 3.00 -23.04
C GLU A 33 11.66 3.37 -22.38
N ASN A 34 11.19 2.61 -21.38
CA ASN A 34 9.91 2.81 -20.71
C ASN A 34 9.82 4.23 -20.12
N GLN A 35 8.82 4.98 -20.56
CA GLN A 35 8.69 6.40 -20.23
C GLN A 35 8.29 6.64 -18.77
N GLU A 36 7.47 5.75 -18.20
CA GLU A 36 7.06 5.83 -16.80
C GLU A 36 8.24 5.60 -15.86
N LEU A 37 9.08 4.59 -16.13
CA LEU A 37 10.30 4.34 -15.37
C LEU A 37 11.23 5.56 -15.37
N LYS A 38 11.44 6.19 -16.54
CA LYS A 38 12.22 7.43 -16.67
C LYS A 38 11.60 8.59 -15.89
N THR A 39 10.27 8.74 -15.92
CA THR A 39 9.56 9.76 -15.14
C THR A 39 9.74 9.53 -13.64
N ILE A 40 9.66 8.28 -13.16
CA ILE A 40 9.88 7.95 -11.76
C ILE A 40 11.33 8.28 -11.36
N GLN A 41 12.32 7.88 -12.15
CA GLN A 41 13.74 8.21 -11.89
C GLN A 41 13.97 9.72 -11.80
N ALA A 42 13.41 10.49 -12.73
CA ALA A 42 13.52 11.95 -12.73
C ALA A 42 12.87 12.57 -11.49
N ASN A 43 11.74 12.02 -11.04
CA ASN A 43 11.07 12.46 -9.81
C ASN A 43 11.90 12.16 -8.56
N LEU A 44 12.44 10.96 -8.43
CA LEU A 44 13.31 10.60 -7.31
C LEU A 44 14.55 11.51 -7.25
N SER A 45 15.19 11.75 -8.41
CA SER A 45 16.32 12.68 -8.54
C SER A 45 15.96 14.10 -8.11
N ARG A 46 14.84 14.63 -8.61
CA ARG A 46 14.35 15.98 -8.28
C ARG A 46 14.06 16.14 -6.79
N GLN A 47 13.53 15.09 -6.16
CA GLN A 47 13.22 15.06 -4.73
C GLN A 47 14.40 14.64 -3.85
N ARG A 48 15.59 14.41 -4.45
CA ARG A 48 16.81 13.96 -3.75
C ARG A 48 16.60 12.67 -2.94
N VAL A 49 15.74 11.79 -3.43
CA VAL A 49 15.57 10.45 -2.86
C VAL A 49 16.70 9.58 -3.40
N GLU A 50 17.43 8.91 -2.51
CA GLU A 50 18.50 7.99 -2.88
C GLU A 50 17.93 6.81 -3.67
N HIS A 51 18.49 6.57 -4.86
CA HIS A 51 18.07 5.47 -5.73
C HIS A 51 19.23 4.96 -6.56
N GLN A 52 19.14 3.70 -7.00
CA GLN A 52 20.16 3.04 -7.81
C GLN A 52 19.55 2.57 -9.13
N CYS A 53 20.17 2.94 -10.24
CA CYS A 53 19.87 2.34 -11.54
C CYS A 53 20.67 1.06 -11.69
N LEU A 54 20.01 -0.04 -12.01
CA LEU A 54 20.60 -1.36 -12.13
C LEU A 54 20.52 -1.83 -13.58
N SER A 55 21.65 -2.23 -14.15
CA SER A 55 21.69 -2.90 -15.45
C SER A 55 21.06 -4.30 -15.38
N SER A 56 20.77 -4.90 -16.53
CA SER A 56 20.29 -6.28 -16.59
C SER A 56 21.28 -7.27 -15.94
N GLU A 57 22.58 -7.01 -16.05
CA GLU A 57 23.65 -7.81 -15.45
C GLU A 57 23.68 -7.67 -13.94
N GLU A 58 23.60 -6.43 -13.42
CA GLU A 58 23.55 -6.17 -11.98
C GLU A 58 22.31 -6.78 -11.33
N LEU A 59 21.15 -6.72 -12.01
CA LEU A 59 19.94 -7.38 -11.54
C LEU A 59 20.10 -8.90 -11.46
N LYS A 60 20.72 -9.54 -12.45
CA LYS A 60 21.00 -10.99 -12.43
C LYS A 60 21.97 -11.37 -11.32
N GLN A 61 22.93 -10.51 -11.00
CA GLN A 61 23.87 -10.76 -9.92
C GLN A 61 23.22 -10.60 -8.53
N ARG A 62 22.41 -9.54 -8.33
CA ARG A 62 21.78 -9.25 -7.04
C ARG A 62 20.54 -10.11 -6.78
N PHE A 63 19.76 -10.38 -7.83
CA PHE A 63 18.48 -11.11 -7.75
C PHE A 63 18.47 -12.26 -8.76
N PRO A 64 19.34 -13.28 -8.60
CA PRO A 64 19.56 -14.34 -9.60
C PRO A 64 18.29 -15.17 -9.90
N ASN A 65 17.32 -15.13 -9.01
CA ASN A 65 16.07 -15.87 -9.13
C ASN A 65 14.95 -15.10 -9.86
N ILE A 66 15.20 -13.85 -10.28
CA ILE A 66 14.28 -13.08 -11.13
C ILE A 66 14.67 -13.29 -12.59
N ARG A 67 13.75 -13.83 -13.39
CA ARG A 67 13.95 -14.01 -14.83
C ARG A 67 13.47 -12.79 -15.60
N LEU A 68 14.40 -11.95 -16.01
CA LEU A 68 14.12 -10.72 -16.74
C LEU A 68 14.11 -10.96 -18.26
N PRO A 69 13.11 -10.45 -19.00
CA PRO A 69 13.19 -10.25 -20.44
C PRO A 69 14.44 -9.47 -20.84
N ARG A 70 14.91 -9.69 -22.07
CA ARG A 70 16.08 -8.98 -22.60
C ARG A 70 15.77 -7.48 -22.74
N GLY A 71 16.68 -6.63 -22.25
CA GLY A 71 16.58 -5.17 -22.38
C GLY A 71 15.94 -4.48 -21.17
N GLU A 72 15.50 -5.24 -20.16
CA GLU A 72 14.99 -4.66 -18.93
C GLU A 72 16.08 -4.18 -18.00
N VAL A 73 15.79 -3.06 -17.33
CA VAL A 73 16.63 -2.42 -16.34
C VAL A 73 15.85 -2.24 -15.05
N GLY A 74 16.56 -1.95 -13.97
CA GLY A 74 16.00 -1.76 -12.63
C GLY A 74 16.23 -0.36 -12.12
N LEU A 75 15.30 0.12 -11.31
CA LEU A 75 15.46 1.32 -10.49
C LEU A 75 15.08 0.93 -9.06
N LEU A 76 16.07 0.93 -8.16
CA LEU A 76 15.90 0.57 -6.77
C LEU A 76 15.83 1.82 -5.90
N ASP A 77 14.66 2.06 -5.30
CA ASP A 77 14.48 3.04 -4.22
C ASP A 77 14.68 2.34 -2.88
N ASN A 78 15.77 2.66 -2.19
CA ASN A 78 16.11 2.04 -0.91
C ASN A 78 15.17 2.46 0.23
N SER A 79 14.46 3.58 0.09
CA SER A 79 13.52 4.06 1.10
C SER A 79 12.18 3.31 1.07
N GLY A 80 11.88 2.65 -0.06
CA GLY A 80 10.66 1.88 -0.24
C GLY A 80 10.54 0.66 0.67
N GLY A 81 9.32 0.17 0.83
CA GLY A 81 9.07 -0.94 1.74
C GLY A 81 7.64 -1.45 1.77
N VAL A 82 7.39 -2.31 2.74
CA VAL A 82 6.11 -2.96 2.98
C VAL A 82 5.51 -2.43 4.28
N ILE A 83 4.26 -1.95 4.21
CA ILE A 83 3.44 -1.69 5.39
C ILE A 83 2.61 -2.94 5.69
N TYR A 84 2.67 -3.41 6.94
CA TYR A 84 1.81 -4.48 7.45
C TYR A 84 0.41 -3.92 7.73
N ALA A 85 -0.39 -3.75 6.67
CA ALA A 85 -1.66 -3.03 6.71
C ALA A 85 -2.61 -3.49 7.83
N TYR A 86 -2.70 -4.80 8.09
CA TYR A 86 -3.52 -5.32 9.18
C TYR A 86 -3.03 -4.87 10.57
N LYS A 87 -1.71 -4.90 10.80
CA LYS A 87 -1.11 -4.43 12.06
C LYS A 87 -1.30 -2.93 12.20
N ALA A 88 -1.11 -2.17 11.12
CA ALA A 88 -1.28 -0.73 11.10
C ALA A 88 -2.72 -0.33 11.45
N LEU A 89 -3.72 -0.99 10.86
CA LEU A 89 -5.14 -0.76 11.18
C LEU A 89 -5.44 -1.06 12.65
N ARG A 90 -4.96 -2.21 13.15
CA ARG A 90 -5.12 -2.62 14.55
C ARG A 90 -4.50 -1.61 15.51
N ALA A 91 -3.25 -1.23 15.29
CA ALA A 91 -2.54 -0.23 16.07
C ALA A 91 -3.30 1.10 16.13
N LEU A 92 -3.82 1.57 14.99
CA LEU A 92 -4.60 2.80 14.94
C LEU A 92 -5.93 2.68 15.71
N GLN A 93 -6.66 1.58 15.55
CA GLN A 93 -7.91 1.35 16.28
C GLN A 93 -7.67 1.28 17.80
N ASP A 94 -6.60 0.64 18.23
CA ASP A 94 -6.24 0.52 19.63
C ASP A 94 -5.82 1.88 20.22
N ALA A 95 -5.03 2.67 19.50
CA ALA A 95 -4.68 4.04 19.87
C ALA A 95 -5.94 4.92 20.02
N ILE A 96 -6.89 4.83 19.08
CA ILE A 96 -8.17 5.55 19.18
C ILE A 96 -8.90 5.19 20.48
N ARG A 97 -8.99 3.90 20.82
CA ARG A 97 -9.66 3.43 22.04
C ARG A 97 -8.95 3.90 23.30
N GLN A 98 -7.61 3.84 23.33
CA GLN A 98 -6.80 4.29 24.47
C GLN A 98 -6.96 5.79 24.75
N LEU A 99 -7.15 6.59 23.69
CA LEU A 99 -7.42 8.03 23.79
C LEU A 99 -8.90 8.36 24.10
N GLY A 100 -9.73 7.35 24.41
CA GLY A 100 -11.15 7.53 24.75
C GLY A 100 -12.10 7.60 23.54
N GLY A 101 -11.58 7.40 22.33
CA GLY A 101 -12.38 7.26 21.12
C GLY A 101 -13.14 5.93 21.10
N ILE A 102 -14.21 5.89 20.30
CA ILE A 102 -15.08 4.71 20.20
C ILE A 102 -14.98 4.14 18.79
N VAL A 103 -14.56 2.87 18.69
CA VAL A 103 -14.56 2.11 17.44
C VAL A 103 -15.73 1.13 17.45
N ARG A 104 -16.57 1.18 16.41
CA ARG A 104 -17.74 0.31 16.25
C ARG A 104 -17.57 -0.53 14.98
N ASP A 105 -17.17 -1.78 15.17
CA ASP A 105 -17.08 -2.77 14.09
C ASP A 105 -18.40 -3.53 13.91
N GLY A 106 -18.64 -4.08 12.72
CA GLY A 106 -19.87 -4.83 12.41
C GLY A 106 -21.13 -3.96 12.26
N GLU A 107 -20.98 -2.62 12.29
CA GLU A 107 -22.08 -1.68 12.29
C GLU A 107 -22.12 -0.86 10.99
N LYS A 108 -22.87 -1.36 9.99
CA LYS A 108 -22.97 -0.70 8.68
C LYS A 108 -23.80 0.59 8.76
N VAL A 109 -23.29 1.70 8.23
CA VAL A 109 -24.04 2.94 7.99
C VAL A 109 -25.05 2.72 6.86
N VAL A 110 -26.31 3.11 7.09
CA VAL A 110 -27.41 2.93 6.13
C VAL A 110 -28.00 4.25 5.64
N GLU A 111 -27.87 5.32 6.41
CA GLU A 111 -28.47 6.62 6.08
C GLU A 111 -27.69 7.74 6.78
N ILE A 112 -27.52 8.85 6.07
CA ILE A 112 -26.90 10.07 6.58
C ILE A 112 -27.89 11.20 6.35
N ASN A 113 -28.25 11.90 7.42
CA ASN A 113 -29.14 13.06 7.39
C ASN A 113 -28.35 14.32 7.80
N PRO A 114 -27.98 15.18 6.84
CA PRO A 114 -27.31 16.44 7.13
C PRO A 114 -28.24 17.41 7.87
N GLY A 115 -27.65 18.28 8.69
CA GLY A 115 -28.36 19.30 9.46
C GLY A 115 -27.38 20.08 10.34
N LEU A 116 -27.89 20.87 11.29
CA LEU A 116 -27.05 21.53 12.31
C LEU A 116 -26.23 20.50 13.11
N LEU A 117 -26.83 19.34 13.38
CA LEU A 117 -26.12 18.12 13.75
C LEU A 117 -26.37 17.08 12.65
N VAL A 118 -25.30 16.43 12.19
CA VAL A 118 -25.40 15.31 11.26
C VAL A 118 -25.92 14.11 12.03
N THR A 119 -27.00 13.50 11.55
CA THR A 119 -27.51 12.24 12.09
C THR A 119 -27.08 11.09 11.18
N VAL A 120 -26.39 10.10 11.75
CA VAL A 120 -25.93 8.90 11.03
C VAL A 120 -26.69 7.70 11.57
N LYS A 121 -27.50 7.07 10.73
CA LYS A 121 -28.20 5.84 11.07
C LYS A 121 -27.40 4.65 10.59
N THR A 122 -27.30 3.65 11.45
CA THR A 122 -26.66 2.38 11.15
C THR A 122 -27.66 1.24 11.24
N THR A 123 -27.21 0.03 10.93
CA THR A 123 -27.92 -1.22 11.20
C THR A 123 -28.23 -1.48 12.68
N SER A 124 -27.57 -0.81 13.61
CA SER A 124 -27.73 -1.04 15.06
C SER A 124 -28.35 0.12 15.82
N ARG A 125 -28.00 1.38 15.48
CA ARG A 125 -28.49 2.58 16.18
C ARG A 125 -28.30 3.85 15.34
N SER A 126 -28.65 4.99 15.92
CA SER A 126 -28.35 6.31 15.36
C SER A 126 -27.32 7.06 16.21
N TYR A 127 -26.45 7.78 15.53
CA TYR A 127 -25.46 8.69 16.12
C TYR A 127 -25.74 10.12 15.66
N GLN A 128 -25.34 11.09 16.49
CA GLN A 128 -25.36 12.50 16.14
C GLN A 128 -23.98 13.12 16.37
N ALA A 129 -23.53 13.94 15.43
CA ALA A 129 -22.25 14.63 15.52
C ALA A 129 -22.33 16.00 14.86
N LYS A 130 -21.45 16.93 15.27
CA LYS A 130 -21.32 18.25 14.63
C LYS A 130 -20.67 18.17 13.24
N SER A 131 -19.91 17.12 13.00
CA SER A 131 -19.17 16.91 11.75
C SER A 131 -19.08 15.43 11.45
N LEU A 132 -19.00 15.10 10.16
CA LEU A 132 -18.88 13.74 9.66
C LEU A 132 -17.73 13.68 8.63
N VAL A 133 -16.86 12.69 8.77
CA VAL A 133 -15.84 12.36 7.77
C VAL A 133 -16.22 11.02 7.15
N ILE A 134 -16.28 10.96 5.81
CA ILE A 134 -16.66 9.75 5.07
C ILE A 134 -15.40 9.18 4.39
N THR A 135 -14.93 8.03 4.85
CA THR A 135 -13.76 7.29 4.33
C THR A 135 -14.13 5.86 3.93
N ALA A 136 -15.30 5.68 3.30
CA ALA A 136 -15.91 4.37 3.03
C ALA A 136 -15.34 3.62 1.80
N GLY A 137 -14.14 3.98 1.34
CA GLY A 137 -13.42 3.30 0.26
C GLY A 137 -14.29 3.11 -1.00
N PRO A 138 -14.31 1.90 -1.61
CA PRO A 138 -15.14 1.60 -2.79
C PRO A 138 -16.64 1.86 -2.63
N TRP A 139 -17.16 1.86 -1.40
CA TRP A 139 -18.59 2.07 -1.12
C TRP A 139 -18.97 3.54 -0.94
N THR A 140 -18.03 4.47 -1.08
CA THR A 140 -18.25 5.92 -0.84
C THR A 140 -19.46 6.48 -1.59
N ASN A 141 -19.60 6.21 -2.89
CA ASN A 141 -20.75 6.71 -3.66
C ASN A 141 -22.10 6.10 -3.23
N GLN A 142 -22.11 4.95 -2.54
CA GLN A 142 -23.36 4.40 -1.98
C GLN A 142 -23.88 5.27 -0.81
N LEU A 143 -22.96 5.94 -0.09
CA LEU A 143 -23.30 6.86 0.99
C LEU A 143 -23.55 8.29 0.49
N LEU A 144 -22.84 8.72 -0.56
CA LEU A 144 -22.89 10.09 -1.07
C LEU A 144 -24.05 10.36 -2.04
N ARG A 145 -24.47 9.39 -2.87
CA ARG A 145 -25.57 9.61 -3.83
C ARG A 145 -26.88 10.06 -3.19
N PRO A 146 -27.33 9.49 -2.05
CA PRO A 146 -28.52 10.01 -1.34
C PRO A 146 -28.39 11.47 -0.89
N LEU A 147 -27.17 11.98 -0.75
CA LEU A 147 -26.87 13.38 -0.40
C LEU A 147 -26.76 14.29 -1.64
N GLY A 148 -27.04 13.76 -2.84
CA GLY A 148 -26.91 14.50 -4.10
C GLY A 148 -25.47 14.67 -4.60
N ILE A 149 -24.51 13.89 -4.07
CA ILE A 149 -23.10 13.96 -4.45
C ILE A 149 -22.68 12.65 -5.14
N GLU A 150 -22.02 12.77 -6.28
CA GLU A 150 -21.42 11.64 -6.97
C GLU A 150 -19.98 11.94 -7.35
N LEU A 151 -19.05 11.13 -6.84
CA LEU A 151 -17.65 11.21 -7.22
C LEU A 151 -17.42 10.40 -8.51
N PRO A 152 -16.46 10.78 -9.37
CA PRO A 152 -16.04 10.00 -10.53
C PRO A 152 -15.22 8.77 -10.09
N LEU A 153 -15.79 7.92 -9.24
CA LEU A 153 -15.16 6.77 -8.61
C LEU A 153 -15.54 5.48 -9.37
N GLN A 154 -14.55 4.85 -9.99
CA GLN A 154 -14.68 3.51 -10.56
C GLN A 154 -14.15 2.47 -9.58
N THR A 155 -15.02 1.56 -9.13
CA THR A 155 -14.59 0.43 -8.28
C THR A 155 -14.10 -0.71 -9.16
N LEU A 156 -12.87 -1.18 -8.89
CA LEU A 156 -12.28 -2.33 -9.55
C LEU A 156 -12.08 -3.47 -8.55
N ARG A 157 -12.36 -4.70 -8.99
CA ARG A 157 -11.95 -5.89 -8.25
C ARG A 157 -10.54 -6.26 -8.67
N ILE A 158 -9.60 -6.18 -7.74
CA ILE A 158 -8.20 -6.57 -7.94
C ILE A 158 -7.95 -7.87 -7.16
N ASN A 159 -7.52 -8.91 -7.87
CA ASN A 159 -7.11 -10.16 -7.22
C ASN A 159 -5.62 -10.08 -6.89
N VAL A 160 -5.25 -10.66 -5.75
CA VAL A 160 -3.86 -10.87 -5.35
C VAL A 160 -3.66 -12.36 -5.15
N CYS A 161 -2.51 -12.87 -5.52
CA CYS A 161 -2.24 -14.29 -5.47
C CYS A 161 -0.93 -14.54 -4.71
N TYR A 162 -0.83 -15.72 -4.13
CA TYR A 162 0.33 -16.13 -3.33
C TYR A 162 0.94 -17.38 -3.95
N TRP A 163 2.19 -17.28 -4.38
CA TRP A 163 2.91 -18.38 -5.01
C TRP A 163 3.99 -18.91 -4.09
N ARG A 164 4.14 -20.24 -4.09
CA ARG A 164 5.23 -20.89 -3.37
C ARG A 164 6.58 -20.48 -3.98
N GLU A 165 7.54 -20.19 -3.12
CA GLU A 165 8.91 -19.93 -3.54
C GLU A 165 9.47 -21.10 -4.37
N MET A 166 10.04 -20.79 -5.54
CA MET A 166 10.71 -21.78 -6.38
C MET A 166 12.02 -22.27 -5.74
N VAL A 167 12.73 -21.35 -5.08
CA VAL A 167 13.94 -21.61 -4.30
C VAL A 167 13.65 -21.16 -2.87
N PRO A 168 13.35 -22.09 -1.95
CA PRO A 168 12.97 -21.77 -0.59
C PRO A 168 13.98 -20.83 0.10
N GLY A 169 13.47 -19.82 0.80
CA GLY A 169 14.27 -18.88 1.58
C GLY A 169 14.96 -17.79 0.75
N SER A 170 14.84 -17.80 -0.58
CA SER A 170 15.54 -16.84 -1.45
C SER A 170 14.80 -15.52 -1.70
N TYR A 171 13.49 -15.47 -1.44
CA TYR A 171 12.63 -14.34 -1.77
C TYR A 171 12.13 -13.59 -0.53
N GLY A 172 12.75 -13.86 0.62
CA GLY A 172 12.43 -13.24 1.90
C GLY A 172 13.26 -11.99 2.17
N VAL A 173 12.79 -11.20 3.13
CA VAL A 173 13.48 -9.99 3.59
C VAL A 173 14.86 -10.29 4.21
N SER A 174 15.08 -11.51 4.74
CA SER A 174 16.39 -11.95 5.24
C SER A 174 17.46 -12.05 4.15
N GLN A 175 17.07 -12.16 2.88
CA GLN A 175 17.97 -12.14 1.73
C GLN A 175 18.03 -10.77 1.05
N ALA A 176 17.55 -9.71 1.73
CA ALA A 176 17.41 -8.37 1.16
C ALA A 176 16.60 -8.34 -0.15
N PHE A 177 15.64 -9.26 -0.32
CA PHE A 177 14.74 -9.26 -1.48
C PHE A 177 13.75 -8.08 -1.36
N PRO A 178 13.64 -7.21 -2.39
CA PRO A 178 12.80 -6.01 -2.34
C PRO A 178 11.33 -6.31 -2.66
N CYS A 179 10.42 -5.42 -2.26
CA CYS A 179 9.14 -5.36 -2.97
C CYS A 179 9.40 -4.80 -4.37
N PHE A 180 8.57 -5.19 -5.34
CA PHE A 180 8.80 -4.77 -6.72
C PHE A 180 7.52 -4.32 -7.41
N LEU A 181 7.70 -3.50 -8.44
CA LEU A 181 6.68 -3.12 -9.40
C LEU A 181 7.26 -3.24 -10.80
N TRP A 182 6.63 -4.07 -11.62
CA TRP A 182 7.03 -4.37 -12.97
C TRP A 182 6.13 -3.63 -13.95
N LEU A 183 6.73 -2.66 -14.65
CA LEU A 183 6.05 -1.73 -15.53
C LEU A 183 5.98 -2.31 -16.95
N GLY A 184 4.76 -2.48 -17.45
CA GLY A 184 4.51 -2.86 -18.84
C GLY A 184 4.92 -4.29 -19.24
N LEU A 185 5.11 -5.21 -18.27
CA LEU A 185 5.38 -6.62 -18.57
C LEU A 185 4.18 -7.29 -19.30
N CYS A 186 2.97 -6.86 -18.96
CA CYS A 186 1.73 -7.22 -19.64
C CYS A 186 0.90 -5.93 -19.83
N PRO A 187 -0.36 -5.98 -20.33
CA PRO A 187 -1.20 -4.78 -20.44
C PRO A 187 -1.38 -4.01 -19.11
N HIS A 188 -1.05 -4.63 -17.98
CA HIS A 188 -1.08 -4.06 -16.64
C HIS A 188 0.27 -4.21 -15.92
N HIS A 189 0.49 -3.39 -14.90
CA HIS A 189 1.63 -3.54 -14.02
C HIS A 189 1.44 -4.73 -13.08
N ILE A 190 2.54 -5.37 -12.71
CA ILE A 190 2.55 -6.45 -11.73
C ILE A 190 3.36 -5.98 -10.53
N TYR A 191 2.82 -6.10 -9.32
CA TYR A 191 3.57 -5.78 -8.11
C TYR A 191 3.75 -7.04 -7.27
N GLY A 192 4.81 -7.10 -6.48
CA GLY A 192 5.01 -8.20 -5.57
C GLY A 192 5.69 -7.80 -4.27
N LEU A 193 5.44 -8.58 -3.24
CA LEU A 193 6.01 -8.37 -1.91
C LEU A 193 6.89 -9.57 -1.54
N PRO A 194 8.01 -9.36 -0.83
CA PRO A 194 8.85 -10.45 -0.33
C PRO A 194 8.04 -11.42 0.54
N THR A 195 8.51 -12.65 0.62
CA THR A 195 7.97 -13.66 1.54
C THR A 195 7.97 -13.11 2.97
N GLY A 196 6.81 -13.19 3.64
CA GLY A 196 6.64 -12.66 4.99
C GLY A 196 5.27 -12.94 5.58
N GLU A 197 4.19 -12.44 4.97
CA GLU A 197 2.81 -12.60 5.49
C GLU A 197 2.43 -14.08 5.64
N TYR A 198 2.72 -14.88 4.61
CA TYR A 198 2.58 -16.33 4.65
C TYR A 198 3.96 -16.96 4.39
N PRO A 199 4.54 -17.70 5.37
CA PRO A 199 5.85 -18.30 5.22
C PRO A 199 5.97 -19.19 3.96
N GLY A 200 7.03 -18.96 3.17
CA GLY A 200 7.29 -19.67 1.92
C GLY A 200 6.39 -19.28 0.74
N LEU A 201 5.52 -18.28 0.90
CA LEU A 201 4.69 -17.73 -0.18
C LEU A 201 5.02 -16.26 -0.47
N MET A 202 5.22 -15.95 -1.75
CA MET A 202 5.40 -14.61 -2.27
C MET A 202 4.07 -14.08 -2.80
N LYS A 203 3.74 -12.82 -2.48
CA LYS A 203 2.57 -12.14 -3.05
C LYS A 203 2.93 -11.56 -4.42
N VAL A 204 2.09 -11.81 -5.42
CA VAL A 204 2.13 -11.17 -6.76
C VAL A 204 0.72 -10.80 -7.23
#